data_AF-A0A932TWM5-F1
#
_entry.id   AF-A0A932TWM5-F1
#
_cell.length_a   1.000
_cell.length_b   1.000
_cell.length_c   1.000
_cell.angle_alpha   90.00
_cell.angle_beta   90.00
_cell.angle_gamma   90.00
#
_symmetry.space_group_name_H-M   'P 1'
#
loop_
_entity.id
_entity.type
_entity.pdbx_description
1 polymer ?
#
loop_
_entity_poly.entity_id
_entity_poly.type
_entity_poly.pdbx_seq_one_letter_code
_entity_poly.pdbx_strand_id
1 'polypeptide(L)'
;MATVMYQEAYGRARELRERLDRMRQWFDTRADAADDEELRWRRDRFEAVQREYDELLQIIRTYGKAPGANGARGSSTASDVRDELE
;
A
#
# COMPACT_ATOMS: atom_id res chain seq x y z
N MET A 1 23.23 -0.77 -1.09
CA MET A 1 22.31 0.25 -1.67
C MET A 1 20.89 -0.27 -1.90
N ALA A 2 20.67 -1.51 -2.36
CA ALA A 2 19.31 -2.05 -2.59
C ALA A 2 18.43 -2.16 -1.31
N THR A 3 19.02 -2.44 -0.15
CA THR A 3 18.30 -2.62 1.12
C THR A 3 17.73 -1.32 1.69
N VAL A 4 18.36 -0.17 1.40
CA VAL A 4 17.89 1.16 1.83
C VAL A 4 16.64 1.55 1.05
N MET A 5 16.65 1.34 -0.27
CA MET A 5 15.50 1.56 -1.14
C MET A 5 14.29 0.69 -0.76
N TYR A 6 14.53 -0.55 -0.31
CA TYR A 6 13.46 -1.45 0.14
C TYR A 6 12.81 -0.97 1.46
N GLN A 7 13.61 -0.57 2.46
CA GLN A 7 13.06 -0.04 3.72
C GLN A 7 12.31 1.27 3.51
N GLU A 8 12.83 2.17 2.66
CA GLU A 8 12.15 3.42 2.32
C GLU A 8 10.82 3.16 1.60
N ALA A 9 10.79 2.25 0.63
CA ALA A 9 9.56 1.85 -0.06
C ALA A 9 8.54 1.25 0.91
N TYR A 10 8.98 0.43 1.88
CA TYR A 10 8.10 -0.18 2.88
C TYR A 10 7.52 0.87 3.86
N GLY A 11 8.35 1.81 4.31
CA GLY A 11 7.90 2.94 5.14
C GLY A 11 6.86 3.79 4.43
N ARG A 12 7.14 4.16 3.16
CA ARG A 12 6.19 4.91 2.31
C ARG A 12 4.90 4.15 2.07
N ALA A 13 4.97 2.85 1.78
CA ALA A 13 3.78 2.02 1.58
C ALA A 13 2.90 1.97 2.84
N ARG A 14 3.50 1.88 4.03
CA ARG A 14 2.77 1.94 5.31
C ARG A 14 2.06 3.28 5.49
N GLU A 15 2.75 4.40 5.26
CA GLU A 15 2.15 5.73 5.34
C GLU A 15 0.96 5.89 4.38
N LEU A 16 1.07 5.37 3.16
CA LEU A 16 -0.02 5.41 2.18
C LEU A 16 -1.20 4.52 2.61
N ARG A 17 -0.95 3.35 3.18
CA ARG A 17 -2.01 2.50 3.74
C ARG A 17 -2.77 3.21 4.86
N GLU A 18 -2.07 3.84 5.79
CA GLU A 18 -2.71 4.62 6.87
C GLU A 18 -3.49 5.83 6.33
N ARG A 19 -3.04 6.41 5.22
CA ARG A 19 -3.76 7.49 4.54
C ARG A 19 -5.02 6.99 3.84
N LEU A 20 -4.95 5.85 3.14
CA LEU A 20 -6.11 5.20 2.53
C LEU A 20 -7.14 4.82 3.56
N ASP A 21 -6.72 4.29 4.72
CA ASP A 21 -7.62 3.92 5.80
C ASP A 21 -8.38 5.13 6.36
N ARG A 22 -7.68 6.24 6.61
CA ARG A 22 -8.32 7.51 7.03
C ARG A 22 -9.30 8.04 5.99
N MET A 23 -8.97 7.93 4.71
CA MET A 23 -9.88 8.34 3.64
C MET A 23 -11.09 7.42 3.57
N ARG A 24 -10.93 6.12 3.77
CA ARG A 24 -12.01 5.13 3.83
C ARG A 24 -12.94 5.39 5.01
N GLN A 25 -12.41 5.64 6.20
CA GLN A 25 -13.20 6.04 7.38
C GLN A 25 -13.99 7.33 7.13
N TRP A 26 -13.38 8.29 6.43
CA TRP A 26 -14.10 9.50 6.04
C TRP A 26 -15.29 9.17 5.12
N PHE A 27 -15.11 8.33 4.11
CA PHE A 27 -16.22 7.93 3.24
C PHE A 27 -17.33 7.23 4.04
N ASP A 28 -16.96 6.33 4.94
CA ASP A 28 -17.93 5.62 5.79
C ASP A 28 -18.75 6.57 6.68
N THR A 29 -18.09 7.60 7.22
CA THR A 29 -18.73 8.52 8.19
C THR A 29 -19.44 9.70 7.53
N ARG A 30 -18.95 10.19 6.39
CA ARG A 30 -19.34 11.50 5.84
C ARG A 30 -19.78 11.47 4.38
N ALA A 31 -19.69 10.35 3.67
CA ALA A 31 -20.10 10.32 2.26
C ALA A 31 -21.58 10.66 2.07
N ASP A 32 -22.44 10.25 3.02
CA ASP A 32 -23.89 10.50 2.96
C ASP A 32 -24.26 11.99 3.09
N ALA A 33 -23.42 12.77 3.80
CA ALA A 33 -23.64 14.18 4.05
C ALA A 33 -22.80 15.11 3.16
N ALA A 34 -22.01 14.56 2.23
CA ALA A 34 -21.13 15.31 1.36
C ALA A 34 -21.78 15.56 -0.01
N ASP A 35 -21.58 16.75 -0.56
CA ASP A 35 -22.03 17.08 -1.91
C ASP A 35 -21.26 16.30 -2.99
N ASP A 36 -21.85 16.14 -4.16
CA ASP A 36 -21.29 15.40 -5.29
C ASP A 36 -19.88 15.89 -5.71
N GLU A 37 -19.61 17.18 -5.60
CA GLU A 37 -18.29 17.75 -5.89
C GLU A 37 -17.23 17.30 -4.88
N GLU A 38 -17.57 17.30 -3.58
CA GLU A 38 -16.66 16.84 -2.53
C GLU A 38 -16.43 15.32 -2.64
N LEU A 39 -17.49 14.55 -2.91
CA LEU A 39 -17.39 13.10 -3.15
C LEU A 39 -16.47 12.80 -4.33
N ARG A 40 -16.65 13.51 -5.45
CA ARG A 40 -15.83 13.32 -6.66
C ARG A 40 -14.37 13.67 -6.41
N TRP A 41 -14.11 14.81 -5.78
CA TRP A 41 -12.74 15.23 -5.47
C TRP A 41 -12.04 14.25 -4.53
N ARG A 42 -12.72 13.78 -3.48
CA ARG A 42 -12.14 12.80 -2.55
C ARG A 42 -11.92 11.44 -3.19
N ARG A 43 -12.81 11.02 -4.09
CA ARG A 43 -12.68 9.75 -4.80
C ARG A 43 -11.47 9.77 -5.75
N ASP A 44 -11.31 10.85 -6.50
CA ASP A 44 -10.12 11.07 -7.36
C ASP A 44 -8.82 11.03 -6.54
N ARG A 45 -8.82 11.72 -5.39
CA ARG A 45 -7.70 11.69 -4.45
C ARG A 45 -7.44 10.29 -3.88
N PHE A 46 -8.49 9.54 -3.57
CA PHE A 46 -8.37 8.17 -3.07
C PHE A 46 -7.75 7.26 -4.12
N GLU A 47 -8.23 7.32 -5.38
CA GLU A 47 -7.67 6.54 -6.49
C GLU A 47 -6.20 6.91 -6.75
N ALA A 48 -5.83 8.19 -6.67
CA ALA A 48 -4.44 8.62 -6.81
C ALA A 48 -3.53 8.03 -5.72
N VAL A 49 -3.96 8.08 -4.45
CA VAL A 49 -3.20 7.50 -3.33
C VAL A 49 -3.13 5.97 -3.45
N GLN A 50 -4.22 5.33 -3.89
CA GLN A 50 -4.27 3.88 -4.07
C GLN A 50 -3.33 3.41 -5.18
N ARG A 51 -3.26 4.16 -6.28
CA ARG A 51 -2.32 3.88 -7.37
C ARG A 51 -0.87 3.98 -6.91
N GLU A 52 -0.51 5.05 -6.19
CA GLU A 52 0.84 5.23 -5.65
C GLU A 52 1.22 4.08 -4.68
N TYR A 53 0.26 3.64 -3.86
CA TYR A 53 0.43 2.48 -2.98
C TYR A 53 0.68 1.18 -3.76
N ASP A 54 -0.08 0.92 -4.83
CA ASP A 54 0.09 -0.27 -5.67
C ASP A 54 1.46 -0.26 -6.39
N GLU A 55 1.90 0.89 -6.90
CA GLU A 55 3.22 1.05 -7.52
C GLU A 55 4.35 0.72 -6.50
N LEU A 56 4.24 1.19 -5.27
CA LEU A 56 5.19 0.84 -4.20
C LEU A 56 5.14 -0.64 -3.84
N LEU A 57 3.96 -1.25 -3.79
CA LEU A 57 3.84 -2.69 -3.54
C LEU A 57 4.48 -3.52 -4.66
N GLN A 58 4.36 -3.10 -5.92
CA GLN A 58 5.02 -3.76 -7.04
C GLN A 58 6.54 -3.68 -6.93
N ILE A 59 7.07 -2.52 -6.52
CA ILE A 59 8.50 -2.32 -6.23
C ILE A 59 8.92 -3.28 -5.11
N ILE A 60 8.26 -3.24 -3.95
CA ILE A 60 8.55 -4.11 -2.80
C ILE A 60 8.52 -5.59 -3.20
N ARG A 61 7.50 -6.02 -3.96
CA ARG A 61 7.38 -7.40 -4.45
C ARG A 61 8.54 -7.78 -5.37
N THR A 62 8.93 -6.89 -6.28
CA THR A 62 10.01 -7.15 -7.25
C THR A 62 11.36 -7.26 -6.56
N TYR A 63 11.65 -6.38 -5.60
CA TYR A 63 12.89 -6.41 -4.82
C TYR A 63 12.90 -7.54 -3.76
N GLY A 64 11.76 -7.87 -3.17
CA GLY A 64 11.60 -9.00 -2.25
C GLY A 64 11.72 -10.37 -2.93
N LYS A 65 11.49 -10.45 -4.26
CA LYS A 65 11.65 -11.67 -5.06
C LYS A 65 13.03 -11.84 -5.72
N ALA A 66 14.01 -10.98 -5.43
CA ALA A 66 15.33 -11.06 -6.07
C ALA A 66 15.93 -12.49 -5.95
N PRO A 67 16.37 -13.12 -7.06
CA PRO A 67 16.81 -14.52 -7.13
C PRO A 67 18.20 -14.77 -6.49
N GLY A 68 18.51 -14.11 -5.38
CA GLY A 68 19.69 -14.33 -4.55
C GLY A 68 19.40 -15.07 -3.23
N ALA A 69 18.13 -15.33 -2.92
CA ALA A 69 17.70 -16.09 -1.73
C ALA A 69 17.35 -17.56 -2.05
N ASN A 70 17.96 -18.15 -3.08
CA ASN A 70 17.85 -19.59 -3.33
C ASN A 70 18.78 -20.35 -2.37
N GLY A 71 18.29 -20.80 -1.22
CA GLY A 71 19.15 -21.58 -0.34
C GLY A 71 18.65 -22.06 1.02
N ALA A 72 17.35 -21.97 1.37
CA ALA A 72 16.84 -22.75 2.51
C ALA A 72 15.32 -22.84 2.48
N ARG A 73 14.82 -24.06 2.24
CA ARG A 73 13.61 -24.66 2.82
C ARG A 73 12.46 -23.69 3.14
N GLY A 74 11.41 -23.76 2.32
CA GLY A 74 10.04 -23.47 2.75
C GLY A 74 9.57 -22.04 2.54
N SER A 75 8.87 -21.82 1.43
CA SER A 75 7.64 -21.03 1.34
C SER A 75 7.15 -20.42 2.66
N SER A 76 7.34 -19.12 2.89
CA SER A 76 6.50 -18.34 3.84
C SER A 76 6.53 -16.81 3.65
N THR A 77 7.59 -16.18 3.15
CA THR A 77 7.71 -14.71 3.21
C THR A 77 6.79 -13.91 2.28
N ALA A 78 6.22 -14.52 1.24
CA ALA A 78 5.24 -13.84 0.39
C ALA A 78 3.81 -13.87 0.95
N SER A 79 3.51 -14.76 1.91
CA SER A 79 2.22 -14.81 2.60
C SER A 79 2.23 -13.98 3.89
N ASP A 80 3.40 -13.84 4.53
CA ASP A 80 3.59 -13.10 5.77
C ASP A 80 3.32 -11.58 5.63
N VAL A 81 3.74 -10.98 4.51
CA VAL A 81 3.48 -9.55 4.22
C VAL A 81 1.99 -9.29 3.94
N ARG A 82 1.22 -10.31 3.55
CA ARG A 82 -0.22 -10.18 3.32
C ARG A 82 -1.01 -10.25 4.63
N ASP A 83 -0.59 -11.09 5.57
CA ASP A 83 -1.25 -11.29 6.87
C ASP A 83 -1.01 -10.11 7.83
N GLU A 84 0.19 -9.52 7.83
CA GLU A 84 0.47 -8.27 8.57
C GLU A 84 -0.19 -7.03 7.95
N LEU A 85 -0.70 -7.15 6.70
CA LEU A 85 -1.29 -6.04 5.95
C LEU A 85 -2.78 -6.20 5.58
N GLU A 86 -3.51 -7.15 6.18
CA GLU A 86 -4.98 -7.19 6.15
C GLU A 86 -5.61 -6.57 7.39
#